data_AF-A0A842VG90-F1
#
_entry.id   AF-A0A842VG90-F1
#
_cell.length_a   1.000
_cell.length_b   1.000
_cell.length_c   1.000
_cell.angle_alpha   90.00
_cell.angle_beta   90.00
_cell.angle_gamma   90.00
#
_symmetry.space_group_name_H-M   'P 1'
#
loop_
_entity.id
_entity.type
_entity.pdbx_description
1 polymer ?
#
loop_
_entity_poly.entity_id
_entity_poly.type
_entity_poly.pdbx_seq_one_letter_code
_entity_poly.pdbx_strand_id
1 'polypeptide(L)'
;MDHQKNIKSIFKINDYITLRLEKGKTHIYVKNELFITCLYLLLNVPREKNERVDNIDSIDEAAEILSHSMEWARMGHTGITAQEEFVGHCSNLQAWTDHGYDTRILHRNLAFPLLAKLTEVGDPQAKRVFKEEIAKRFLSCYPSVVLYLLEMHYLNYLNDEEADLVIKTLEKKLNGLKSNRQSRQLDLIFNDIGLFYLERKQFKKAHRFITTAIQIKPKELRYWNNLSSIYRSRGFFSEEFKLEGIVMEIKILKISSNEWSTLNHLVKELEIKQIDNFALLKVKLKQLSQKSLLVTRKKGKNLAWKLRSATRFEMYLTNVLKDLQDDYIKNIVP
;
A
#
# COMPACT_ATOMS: atom_id res chain seq x y z
N MET A 1 -19.19 -30.88 -44.34
CA MET A 1 -17.93 -30.36 -44.92
C MET A 1 -17.15 -29.76 -43.77
N ASP A 2 -16.27 -30.59 -43.23
CA ASP A 2 -15.55 -30.35 -42.00
C ASP A 2 -14.25 -29.59 -42.33
N HIS A 3 -14.26 -28.30 -42.05
CA HIS A 3 -13.08 -27.43 -42.20
C HIS A 3 -12.74 -26.81 -40.84
N GLN A 4 -12.70 -27.62 -39.78
CA GLN A 4 -11.80 -27.34 -38.68
C GLN A 4 -10.37 -27.62 -39.14
N LYS A 5 -9.75 -26.59 -39.74
CA LYS A 5 -8.29 -26.50 -39.81
C LYS A 5 -7.74 -26.90 -38.45
N ASN A 6 -6.89 -27.92 -38.45
CA ASN A 6 -6.22 -28.47 -37.29
C ASN A 6 -5.22 -27.43 -36.75
N ILE A 7 -5.73 -26.35 -36.13
CA ILE A 7 -4.93 -25.36 -35.43
C ILE A 7 -4.31 -26.11 -34.27
N LYS A 8 -2.97 -26.20 -34.27
CA LYS A 8 -2.23 -26.90 -33.23
C LYS A 8 -2.70 -26.36 -31.88
N SER A 9 -3.20 -27.25 -31.03
CA SER A 9 -3.53 -26.97 -29.63
C SER A 9 -2.30 -26.61 -28.79
N ILE A 10 -1.12 -26.53 -29.40
CA ILE A 10 0.15 -26.18 -28.79
C ILE A 10 0.77 -25.08 -29.65
N PHE A 11 1.14 -23.97 -29.00
CA PHE A 11 1.82 -22.85 -29.63
C PHE A 11 3.10 -22.52 -28.86
N LYS A 12 4.25 -22.75 -29.49
CA LYS A 12 5.56 -22.43 -28.90
C LYS A 12 5.92 -21.00 -29.29
N ILE A 13 6.02 -20.12 -28.29
CA ILE A 13 6.38 -18.70 -28.48
C ILE A 13 7.90 -18.57 -28.65
N ASN A 14 8.64 -19.19 -27.73
CA ASN A 14 10.10 -19.25 -27.75
C ASN A 14 10.57 -20.50 -26.99
N ASP A 15 11.87 -20.61 -26.71
CA ASP A 15 12.45 -21.77 -26.02
C ASP A 15 11.99 -21.93 -24.57
N TYR A 16 11.39 -20.88 -23.98
CA TYR A 16 10.95 -20.87 -22.59
C TYR A 16 9.42 -20.96 -22.47
N ILE A 17 8.66 -20.32 -23.36
CA ILE A 17 7.21 -20.15 -23.23
C ILE A 17 6.48 -21.00 -24.26
N THR A 18 5.50 -21.77 -23.78
CA THR A 18 4.59 -22.55 -24.64
C THR A 18 3.16 -22.42 -24.12
N LEU A 19 2.20 -22.19 -25.03
CA LEU A 19 0.78 -22.19 -24.70
C LEU A 19 0.14 -23.50 -25.17
N ARG A 20 -0.82 -24.02 -24.41
CA ARG A 20 -1.61 -25.19 -24.78
C ARG A 20 -3.09 -24.98 -24.54
N LEU A 21 -3.92 -25.36 -25.51
CA LEU A 21 -5.38 -25.42 -25.39
C LEU A 21 -5.77 -26.83 -24.95
N GLU A 22 -6.17 -26.97 -23.69
CA GLU A 22 -6.51 -28.26 -23.08
C GLU A 22 -7.88 -28.15 -22.40
N LYS A 23 -8.81 -29.05 -22.75
CA LYS A 23 -10.18 -29.07 -22.20
C LYS A 23 -10.90 -27.71 -22.30
N GLY A 24 -10.71 -27.01 -23.42
CA GLY A 24 -11.31 -25.69 -23.68
C GLY A 24 -10.70 -24.53 -22.89
N LYS A 25 -9.53 -24.72 -22.24
CA LYS A 25 -8.82 -23.68 -21.50
C LYS A 25 -7.40 -23.50 -22.00
N THR A 26 -6.95 -22.25 -22.02
CA THR A 26 -5.57 -21.89 -22.40
C THR A 26 -4.66 -21.98 -21.19
N HIS A 27 -3.56 -22.73 -21.31
CA HIS A 27 -2.54 -22.92 -20.29
C HIS A 27 -1.21 -22.36 -20.79
N ILE A 28 -0.53 -21.57 -19.97
CA ILE A 28 0.82 -21.07 -20.23
C ILE A 28 1.80 -21.96 -19.46
N TYR A 29 2.83 -22.42 -20.16
CA TYR A 29 3.93 -23.21 -19.61
C TYR A 29 5.24 -22.44 -19.73
N VAL A 30 6.09 -22.55 -18.71
CA VAL A 30 7.46 -22.02 -18.72
C VAL A 30 8.42 -23.19 -18.52
N LYS A 31 9.33 -23.44 -19.48
CA LYS A 31 10.21 -24.62 -19.53
C LYS A 31 9.46 -25.95 -19.29
N ASN A 32 8.32 -26.11 -19.95
CA ASN A 32 7.41 -27.27 -19.83
C ASN A 32 6.74 -27.46 -18.47
N GLU A 33 6.93 -26.56 -17.50
CA GLU A 33 6.17 -26.55 -16.25
C GLU A 33 4.93 -25.67 -16.42
N LEU A 34 3.77 -26.15 -15.95
CA LEU A 34 2.56 -25.36 -15.96
C LEU A 34 2.75 -24.12 -15.09
N PHE A 35 2.61 -22.94 -15.70
CA PHE A 35 2.75 -21.66 -14.99
C PHE A 35 1.38 -21.14 -14.55
N ILE A 36 0.43 -20.99 -15.48
CA ILE A 36 -0.92 -20.53 -15.15
C ILE A 36 -1.95 -21.00 -16.20
N THR A 37 -3.19 -21.17 -15.78
CA THR A 37 -4.35 -21.29 -16.67
C THR A 37 -4.98 -19.92 -16.87
N CYS A 38 -5.01 -19.42 -18.11
CA CYS A 38 -5.64 -18.15 -18.43
C CYS A 38 -7.16 -18.23 -18.25
N LEU A 39 -7.73 -17.25 -17.56
CA LEU A 39 -9.16 -17.17 -17.27
C LEU A 39 -9.93 -16.21 -18.19
N TYR A 40 -9.25 -15.22 -18.78
CA TYR A 40 -9.91 -14.20 -19.60
C TYR A 40 -8.94 -13.44 -20.50
N LEU A 41 -9.39 -13.08 -21.69
CA LEU A 41 -8.71 -12.19 -22.62
C LEU A 41 -9.42 -10.83 -22.67
N LEU A 42 -8.71 -9.74 -22.38
CA LEU A 42 -9.21 -8.38 -22.56
C LEU A 42 -9.34 -8.07 -24.06
N LEU A 43 -10.52 -8.29 -24.65
CA LEU A 43 -10.74 -8.14 -26.10
C LEU A 43 -11.67 -6.99 -26.51
N ASN A 44 -12.47 -6.44 -25.60
CA ASN A 44 -13.59 -5.59 -26.02
C ASN A 44 -13.40 -4.13 -25.61
N VAL A 45 -12.88 -3.31 -26.53
CA VAL A 45 -12.96 -1.84 -26.45
C VAL A 45 -14.26 -1.45 -27.16
N PRO A 46 -15.29 -0.92 -26.44
CA PRO A 46 -16.52 -0.48 -27.07
C PRO A 46 -16.22 0.59 -28.12
N ARG A 47 -16.67 0.38 -29.36
CA ARG A 47 -16.49 1.36 -30.46
C ARG A 47 -17.25 2.68 -30.24
N GLU A 48 -18.09 2.77 -29.20
CA GLU A 48 -19.07 3.85 -29.01
C GLU A 48 -18.66 4.93 -28.01
N LYS A 49 -17.44 4.94 -27.46
CA LYS A 49 -16.93 6.09 -26.68
C LYS A 49 -15.92 6.89 -27.49
N ASN A 50 -16.44 7.74 -28.37
CA ASN A 50 -15.68 8.69 -29.20
C ASN A 50 -15.13 9.92 -28.44
N GLU A 51 -15.08 9.92 -27.10
CA GLU A 51 -14.50 11.03 -26.36
C GLU A 51 -13.69 10.49 -25.17
N ARG A 52 -12.35 10.64 -25.23
CA ARG A 52 -11.29 10.32 -24.24
C ARG A 52 -10.53 8.98 -24.39
N VAL A 53 -9.97 8.69 -25.58
CA VAL A 53 -8.96 7.62 -25.70
C VAL A 53 -7.69 8.09 -26.43
N ASP A 54 -7.35 9.37 -26.31
CA ASP A 54 -6.02 9.84 -26.65
C ASP A 54 -5.15 9.71 -25.39
N ASN A 55 -4.11 8.87 -25.46
CA ASN A 55 -3.10 8.57 -24.42
C ASN A 55 -3.45 7.43 -23.42
N ILE A 56 -3.68 6.21 -23.91
CA ILE A 56 -3.53 5.01 -23.06
C ILE A 56 -2.11 4.47 -23.24
N ASP A 57 -1.32 4.49 -22.18
CA ASP A 57 0.09 4.05 -22.23
C ASP A 57 0.27 2.56 -21.89
N SER A 58 -0.71 1.92 -21.25
CA SER A 58 -0.63 0.51 -20.86
C SER A 58 -1.97 -0.18 -20.79
N ILE A 59 -1.98 -1.50 -20.91
CA ILE A 59 -3.20 -2.31 -20.77
C ILE A 59 -3.80 -2.23 -19.36
N ASP A 60 -3.00 -1.94 -18.32
CA ASP A 60 -3.51 -1.66 -16.97
C ASP A 60 -4.43 -0.43 -16.95
N GLU A 61 -4.06 0.63 -17.67
CA GLU A 61 -4.85 1.86 -17.79
C GLU A 61 -6.10 1.62 -18.63
N ALA A 62 -5.97 0.88 -19.74
CA ALA A 62 -7.11 0.46 -20.55
C ALA A 62 -8.13 -0.34 -19.72
N ALA A 63 -7.66 -1.30 -18.93
CA ALA A 63 -8.52 -2.16 -18.13
C ALA A 63 -9.33 -1.37 -17.09
N GLU A 64 -8.74 -0.33 -16.46
CA GLU A 64 -9.48 0.49 -15.50
C GLU A 64 -10.54 1.38 -16.15
N ILE A 65 -10.29 1.89 -17.36
CA ILE A 65 -11.30 2.65 -18.13
C ILE A 65 -12.47 1.75 -18.55
N LEU A 66 -12.17 0.50 -18.89
CA LEU A 66 -13.13 -0.50 -19.36
C LEU A 66 -13.86 -1.25 -18.22
N SER A 67 -13.67 -0.86 -16.95
CA SER A 67 -14.15 -1.63 -15.80
C SER A 67 -15.68 -1.86 -15.78
N HIS A 68 -16.48 -1.03 -16.46
CA HIS A 68 -17.93 -1.26 -16.60
C HIS A 68 -18.32 -2.21 -17.74
N SER A 69 -17.47 -2.43 -18.77
CA SER A 69 -17.73 -3.43 -19.82
C SER A 69 -17.16 -4.82 -19.48
N MET A 70 -16.24 -4.90 -18.51
CA MET A 70 -15.63 -6.16 -18.05
C MET A 70 -16.57 -7.06 -17.23
N GLU A 71 -17.56 -6.50 -16.53
CA GLU A 71 -18.55 -7.30 -15.79
C GLU A 71 -19.42 -8.14 -16.74
N TRP A 72 -19.75 -7.62 -17.92
CA TRP A 72 -20.48 -8.33 -18.96
C TRP A 72 -19.70 -9.51 -19.54
N ALA A 73 -18.39 -9.36 -19.74
CA ALA A 73 -17.55 -10.40 -20.30
C ALA A 73 -17.27 -11.55 -19.30
N ARG A 74 -17.24 -11.24 -18.00
CA ARG A 74 -17.18 -12.26 -16.92
C ARG A 74 -18.44 -13.12 -16.82
N MET A 75 -19.57 -12.68 -17.39
CA MET A 75 -20.84 -13.42 -17.41
C MET A 75 -20.96 -14.39 -18.60
N GLY A 76 -19.89 -14.66 -19.35
CA GLY A 76 -19.89 -15.68 -20.41
C GLY A 76 -20.53 -15.23 -21.74
N HIS A 77 -20.81 -13.93 -21.90
CA HIS A 77 -21.42 -13.36 -23.11
C HIS A 77 -20.43 -12.65 -24.02
N THR A 78 -19.30 -13.31 -24.30
CA THR A 78 -18.52 -13.03 -25.51
C THR A 78 -18.71 -14.25 -26.39
N GLY A 79 -19.38 -14.13 -27.54
CA GLY A 79 -19.63 -15.26 -28.46
C GLY A 79 -18.36 -15.79 -29.16
N ILE A 80 -17.24 -15.84 -28.43
CA ILE A 80 -15.90 -16.22 -28.87
C ILE A 80 -15.67 -17.66 -28.43
N THR A 81 -15.21 -18.48 -29.35
CA THR A 81 -14.87 -19.89 -29.08
C THR A 81 -13.56 -20.00 -28.29
N ALA A 82 -13.36 -21.12 -27.58
CA ALA A 82 -12.12 -21.38 -26.86
C ALA A 82 -10.88 -21.34 -27.79
N GLN A 83 -11.04 -21.72 -29.06
CA GLN A 83 -9.99 -21.63 -30.08
C GLN A 83 -9.66 -20.18 -30.45
N GLU A 84 -10.66 -19.33 -30.65
CA GLU A 84 -10.42 -17.92 -30.95
C GLU A 84 -9.78 -17.19 -29.76
N GLU A 85 -10.22 -17.50 -28.53
CA GLU A 85 -9.59 -16.98 -27.32
C GLU A 85 -8.12 -17.45 -27.22
N PHE A 86 -7.85 -18.72 -27.51
CA PHE A 86 -6.48 -19.26 -27.53
C PHE A 86 -5.58 -18.53 -28.52
N VAL A 87 -6.07 -18.25 -29.73
CA VAL A 87 -5.32 -17.48 -30.74
C VAL A 87 -5.03 -16.06 -30.24
N GLY A 88 -5.99 -15.43 -29.56
CA GLY A 88 -5.80 -14.12 -28.96
C GLY A 88 -4.76 -14.11 -27.84
N HIS A 89 -4.79 -15.11 -26.95
CA HIS A 89 -3.75 -15.29 -25.92
C HIS A 89 -2.36 -15.50 -26.52
N CYS A 90 -2.25 -16.34 -27.56
CA CYS A 90 -1.01 -16.56 -28.28
C CYS A 90 -0.47 -15.26 -28.88
N SER A 91 -1.34 -14.48 -29.53
CA SER A 91 -0.97 -13.20 -30.16
C SER A 91 -0.50 -12.17 -29.13
N ASN A 92 -1.16 -12.07 -27.98
CA ASN A 92 -0.76 -11.16 -26.91
C ASN A 92 0.61 -11.52 -26.32
N LEU A 93 0.84 -12.81 -26.04
CA LEU A 93 2.14 -13.26 -25.52
C LEU A 93 3.24 -13.11 -26.56
N GLN A 94 2.96 -13.39 -27.84
CA GLN A 94 3.94 -13.19 -28.91
C GLN A 94 4.32 -11.72 -29.05
N ALA A 95 3.33 -10.81 -29.05
CA ALA A 95 3.60 -9.38 -29.07
C ALA A 95 4.45 -8.94 -27.87
N TRP A 96 4.15 -9.44 -26.67
CA TRP A 96 4.93 -9.16 -25.48
C TRP A 96 6.39 -9.62 -25.59
N THR A 97 6.64 -10.80 -26.16
CA THR A 97 8.01 -11.31 -26.36
C THR A 97 8.77 -10.54 -27.43
N ASP A 98 8.10 -10.20 -28.53
CA ASP A 98 8.69 -9.50 -29.67
C ASP A 98 9.07 -8.06 -29.31
N HIS A 99 8.37 -7.45 -28.35
CA HIS A 99 8.65 -6.12 -27.82
C HIS A 99 9.53 -6.15 -26.57
N GLY A 100 10.41 -7.14 -26.44
CA GLY A 100 11.44 -7.09 -25.40
C GLY A 100 10.92 -7.34 -23.98
N TYR A 101 9.75 -7.99 -23.83
CA TYR A 101 9.04 -8.14 -22.56
C TYR A 101 8.48 -6.82 -21.96
N ASP A 102 8.13 -5.84 -22.80
CA ASP A 102 7.52 -4.58 -22.33
C ASP A 102 6.24 -4.83 -21.52
N THR A 103 6.31 -4.55 -20.22
CA THR A 103 5.24 -4.83 -19.25
C THR A 103 4.00 -3.94 -19.39
N ARG A 104 3.96 -3.04 -20.39
CA ARG A 104 2.75 -2.28 -20.75
C ARG A 104 1.80 -3.06 -21.66
N ILE A 105 2.29 -4.11 -22.34
CA ILE A 105 1.54 -4.90 -23.32
C ILE A 105 0.62 -5.92 -22.63
N LEU A 106 1.09 -6.55 -21.55
CA LEU A 106 0.32 -7.49 -20.73
C LEU A 106 -0.09 -6.83 -19.41
N HIS A 107 -1.24 -7.22 -18.86
CA HIS A 107 -1.70 -6.69 -17.58
C HIS A 107 -0.73 -7.09 -16.48
N ARG A 108 -0.50 -6.22 -15.48
CA ARG A 108 0.52 -6.41 -14.45
C ARG A 108 0.46 -7.78 -13.75
N ASN A 109 -0.75 -8.31 -13.57
CA ASN A 109 -1.01 -9.62 -12.96
C ASN A 109 -0.48 -10.82 -13.76
N LEU A 110 -0.15 -10.64 -15.04
CA LEU A 110 0.50 -11.66 -15.87
C LEU A 110 1.92 -11.25 -16.24
N ALA A 111 2.13 -9.98 -16.63
CA ALA A 111 3.41 -9.47 -17.11
C ALA A 111 4.54 -9.70 -16.10
N PHE A 112 4.34 -9.25 -14.85
CA PHE A 112 5.38 -9.32 -13.83
C PHE A 112 5.64 -10.73 -13.31
N PRO A 113 4.61 -11.55 -12.96
CA PRO A 113 4.85 -12.93 -12.54
C PRO A 113 5.52 -13.77 -13.61
N LEU A 114 5.12 -13.60 -14.88
CA LEU A 114 5.73 -14.35 -15.99
C LEU A 114 7.18 -13.91 -16.22
N LEU A 115 7.46 -12.60 -16.19
CA LEU A 115 8.82 -12.07 -16.33
C LEU A 115 9.75 -12.51 -15.18
N ALA A 116 9.23 -12.54 -13.95
CA ALA A 116 9.95 -13.07 -12.79
C ALA A 116 10.29 -14.55 -12.99
N LYS A 117 9.30 -15.38 -13.35
CA LYS A 117 9.53 -16.82 -13.60
C LYS A 117 10.51 -17.05 -14.74
N LEU A 118 10.48 -16.26 -15.81
CA LEU A 118 11.45 -16.32 -16.91
C LEU A 118 12.87 -16.00 -16.43
N THR A 119 13.00 -14.98 -15.57
CA THR A 119 14.28 -14.61 -14.93
C THR A 119 14.83 -15.76 -14.10
N GLU A 120 13.98 -16.40 -13.29
CA GLU A 120 14.34 -17.56 -12.45
C GLU A 120 14.82 -18.75 -13.29
N VAL A 121 14.12 -19.10 -14.37
CA VAL A 121 14.49 -20.25 -15.22
C VAL A 121 15.67 -19.94 -16.16
N GLY A 122 16.20 -18.72 -16.11
CA GLY A 122 17.42 -18.34 -16.80
C GLY A 122 17.26 -17.82 -18.22
N ASP A 123 16.12 -17.22 -18.56
CA ASP A 123 15.97 -16.48 -19.82
C ASP A 123 16.91 -15.25 -19.85
N PRO A 124 17.84 -15.15 -20.82
CA PRO A 124 18.81 -14.05 -20.89
C PRO A 124 18.17 -12.67 -21.09
N GLN A 125 17.09 -12.58 -21.88
CA GLN A 125 16.39 -11.33 -22.11
C GLN A 125 15.65 -10.90 -20.84
N ALA A 126 14.95 -11.82 -20.19
CA ALA A 126 14.24 -11.54 -18.94
C ALA A 126 15.21 -11.04 -17.85
N LYS A 127 16.35 -11.72 -17.67
CA LYS A 127 17.41 -11.31 -16.74
C LYS A 127 17.93 -9.89 -16.98
N ARG A 128 18.02 -9.46 -18.25
CA ARG A 128 18.48 -8.11 -18.59
C ARG A 128 17.44 -7.04 -18.24
N VAL A 129 16.17 -7.29 -18.53
CA VAL A 129 15.13 -6.24 -18.48
C VAL A 129 14.31 -6.23 -17.19
N PHE A 130 14.32 -7.30 -16.38
CA PHE A 130 13.37 -7.44 -15.27
C PHE A 130 13.42 -6.30 -14.26
N LYS A 131 14.60 -5.94 -13.76
CA LYS A 131 14.77 -4.80 -12.84
C LYS A 131 14.37 -3.47 -13.47
N GLU A 132 14.70 -3.29 -14.75
CA GLU A 132 14.40 -2.07 -15.50
C GLU A 132 12.88 -1.90 -15.67
N GLU A 133 12.17 -2.96 -16.01
CA GLU A 133 10.71 -2.93 -16.15
C GLU A 133 10.00 -2.68 -14.82
N ILE A 134 10.52 -3.22 -13.69
CA ILE A 134 10.05 -2.86 -12.35
C ILE A 134 10.20 -1.35 -12.12
N ALA A 135 11.40 -0.80 -12.35
CA ALA A 135 11.66 0.61 -12.14
C ALA A 135 10.81 1.50 -13.07
N LYS A 136 10.74 1.18 -14.36
CA LYS A 136 9.97 1.90 -15.39
C LYS A 136 8.48 1.95 -15.03
N ARG A 137 7.87 0.81 -14.68
CA ARG A 137 6.45 0.77 -14.31
C ARG A 137 6.18 1.41 -12.97
N PHE A 138 7.07 1.27 -11.98
CA PHE A 138 6.95 1.99 -10.72
C PHE A 138 6.97 3.51 -10.92
N LEU A 139 7.84 3.99 -11.82
CA LEU A 139 7.97 5.42 -12.15
C LEU A 139 6.89 5.95 -13.12
N SER A 140 5.97 5.11 -13.59
CA SER A 140 4.79 5.54 -14.37
C SER A 140 3.84 6.41 -13.55
N CYS A 141 3.94 6.34 -12.22
CA CYS A 141 3.04 7.01 -11.27
C CYS A 141 1.57 6.57 -11.39
N TYR A 142 1.28 5.47 -12.10
CA TYR A 142 -0.06 4.91 -12.17
C TYR A 142 -0.40 4.19 -10.86
N PRO A 143 -1.31 4.71 -10.01
CA PRO A 143 -1.41 4.28 -8.62
C PRO A 143 -1.63 2.78 -8.42
N SER A 144 -2.46 2.14 -9.24
CA SER A 144 -2.76 0.71 -9.10
C SER A 144 -1.58 -0.19 -9.47
N VAL A 145 -0.73 0.25 -10.40
CA VAL A 145 0.51 -0.44 -10.76
C VAL A 145 1.56 -0.24 -9.68
N VAL A 146 1.72 0.98 -9.15
CA VAL A 146 2.64 1.27 -8.06
C VAL A 146 2.29 0.47 -6.81
N LEU A 147 1.02 0.46 -6.41
CA LEU A 147 0.54 -0.32 -5.26
C LEU A 147 0.76 -1.82 -5.48
N TYR A 148 0.44 -2.34 -6.66
CA TYR A 148 0.68 -3.74 -7.00
C TYR A 148 2.17 -4.13 -6.86
N LEU A 149 3.08 -3.29 -7.34
CA LEU A 149 4.52 -3.56 -7.26
C LEU A 149 5.05 -3.55 -5.81
N LEU A 150 4.47 -2.72 -4.93
CA LEU A 150 4.78 -2.70 -3.51
C LEU A 150 4.20 -3.92 -2.80
N GLU A 151 2.92 -4.20 -3.00
CA GLU A 151 2.18 -5.30 -2.37
C GLU A 151 2.75 -6.68 -2.73
N MET A 152 3.15 -6.86 -4.00
CA MET A 152 3.79 -8.09 -4.47
C MET A 152 5.30 -8.12 -4.23
N HIS A 153 5.84 -7.15 -3.48
CA HIS A 153 7.25 -7.06 -3.09
C HIS A 153 8.26 -7.05 -4.26
N TYR A 154 7.90 -6.54 -5.44
CA TYR A 154 8.81 -6.50 -6.59
C TYR A 154 10.03 -5.59 -6.37
N LEU A 155 9.92 -4.60 -5.49
CA LEU A 155 11.07 -3.75 -5.14
C LEU A 155 12.17 -4.53 -4.41
N ASN A 156 11.90 -5.73 -3.89
CA ASN A 156 12.91 -6.58 -3.27
C ASN A 156 13.90 -7.18 -4.28
N TYR A 157 13.60 -7.14 -5.58
CA TYR A 157 14.57 -7.48 -6.63
C TYR A 157 15.59 -6.36 -6.88
N LEU A 158 15.34 -5.15 -6.39
CA LEU A 158 16.28 -4.03 -6.45
C LEU A 158 17.18 -4.02 -5.22
N ASN A 159 18.46 -3.68 -5.38
CA ASN A 159 19.34 -3.43 -4.24
C ASN A 159 18.93 -2.15 -3.48
N ASP A 160 19.61 -1.82 -2.38
CA ASP A 160 19.26 -0.65 -1.57
C ASP A 160 19.42 0.68 -2.34
N GLU A 161 20.48 0.84 -3.11
CA GLU A 161 20.69 2.08 -3.88
C GLU A 161 19.67 2.25 -5.02
N GLU A 162 19.39 1.17 -5.75
CA GLU A 162 18.40 1.10 -6.84
C GLU A 162 17.01 1.45 -6.32
N ALA A 163 16.57 0.82 -5.22
CA ALA A 163 15.27 1.07 -4.62
C ALA A 163 15.15 2.51 -4.09
N ASP A 164 16.18 3.01 -3.40
CA ASP A 164 16.22 4.38 -2.90
C ASP A 164 16.08 5.40 -4.03
N LEU A 165 16.82 5.20 -5.13
CA LEU A 165 16.79 6.08 -6.29
C LEU A 165 15.41 6.11 -6.94
N VAL A 166 14.81 4.94 -7.16
CA VAL A 166 13.48 4.80 -7.76
C VAL A 166 12.41 5.42 -6.86
N ILE A 167 12.44 5.16 -5.55
CA ILE A 167 11.48 5.74 -4.58
C ILE A 167 11.62 7.26 -4.49
N LYS A 168 12.85 7.79 -4.42
CA LYS A 168 13.10 9.24 -4.41
C LYS A 168 12.58 9.92 -5.68
N THR A 169 12.74 9.26 -6.81
CA THR A 169 12.27 9.76 -8.11
C THR A 169 10.74 9.75 -8.18
N LEU A 170 10.09 8.67 -7.73
CA LEU A 170 8.64 8.60 -7.59
C LEU A 170 8.11 9.71 -6.67
N GLU A 171 8.71 9.89 -5.49
CA GLU A 171 8.31 10.93 -4.53
C GLU A 171 8.35 12.33 -5.16
N LYS A 172 9.39 12.64 -5.94
CA LYS A 172 9.51 13.91 -6.66
C LYS A 172 8.39 14.09 -7.69
N LYS A 173 8.08 13.04 -8.48
CA LYS A 173 6.98 13.06 -9.47
C LYS A 173 5.62 13.24 -8.79
N LEU A 174 5.34 12.48 -7.72
CA LEU A 174 4.09 12.56 -6.97
C LEU A 174 3.90 13.93 -6.30
N ASN A 175 4.97 14.55 -5.80
CA ASN A 175 4.90 15.89 -5.24
C ASN A 175 4.49 16.95 -6.28
N GLY A 176 4.88 16.78 -7.55
CA GLY A 176 4.43 17.63 -8.65
C GLY A 176 2.94 17.44 -8.99
N LEU A 177 2.37 16.27 -8.68
CA LEU A 177 0.97 15.92 -8.94
C LEU A 177 -0.01 16.30 -7.82
N LYS A 178 0.50 16.67 -6.62
CA LYS A 178 -0.30 17.04 -5.43
C LYS A 178 -1.27 18.21 -5.64
N SER A 179 -1.14 18.97 -6.72
CA SER A 179 -2.04 20.06 -7.09
C SER A 179 -3.37 19.60 -7.73
N ASN A 180 -3.50 18.33 -8.14
CA ASN A 180 -4.68 17.81 -8.84
C ASN A 180 -5.40 16.67 -8.08
N ARG A 181 -6.67 16.45 -8.47
CA ARG A 181 -7.65 15.46 -7.92
C ARG A 181 -7.18 13.99 -7.84
N GLN A 182 -5.96 13.65 -8.28
CA GLN A 182 -5.34 12.32 -8.23
C GLN A 182 -4.84 11.92 -6.82
N SER A 183 -5.21 12.69 -5.79
CA SER A 183 -4.87 12.47 -4.37
C SER A 183 -5.50 11.23 -3.72
N ARG A 184 -6.19 10.35 -4.47
CA ARG A 184 -7.07 9.33 -3.89
C ARG A 184 -6.32 8.13 -3.26
N GLN A 185 -5.07 7.89 -3.64
CA GLN A 185 -4.29 6.74 -3.18
C GLN A 185 -2.86 7.10 -2.76
N LEU A 186 -2.54 8.39 -2.66
CA LEU A 186 -1.20 8.85 -2.32
C LEU A 186 -0.79 8.43 -0.90
N ASP A 187 -1.75 8.42 0.02
CA ASP A 187 -1.57 7.93 1.38
C ASP A 187 -1.24 6.43 1.43
N LEU A 188 -1.89 5.61 0.61
CA LEU A 188 -1.60 4.18 0.49
C LEU A 188 -0.18 3.94 -0.04
N ILE A 189 0.20 4.64 -1.12
CA ILE A 189 1.54 4.51 -1.71
C ILE A 189 2.61 4.87 -0.67
N PHE A 190 2.46 5.98 0.06
CA PHE A 190 3.42 6.35 1.10
C PHE A 190 3.43 5.36 2.28
N ASN A 191 2.29 4.81 2.67
CA ASN A 191 2.25 3.77 3.70
C ASN A 191 3.03 2.53 3.27
N ASP A 192 2.83 2.06 2.04
CA ASP A 192 3.42 0.82 1.53
C ASP A 192 4.92 0.97 1.25
N ILE A 193 5.36 2.15 0.80
CA ILE A 193 6.80 2.50 0.80
C ILE A 193 7.37 2.49 2.23
N GLY A 194 6.59 2.96 3.21
CA GLY A 194 6.96 2.90 4.62
C GLY A 194 7.18 1.48 5.13
N LEU A 195 6.30 0.55 4.73
CA LEU A 195 6.41 -0.88 5.03
C LEU A 195 7.62 -1.51 4.34
N PHE A 196 7.87 -1.19 3.07
CA PHE A 196 9.06 -1.62 2.35
C PHE A 196 10.37 -1.27 3.10
N TYR A 197 10.49 -0.04 3.60
CA TYR A 197 11.65 0.34 4.42
C TYR A 197 11.68 -0.31 5.80
N LEU A 198 10.51 -0.61 6.38
CA LEU A 198 10.41 -1.31 7.65
C LEU A 198 10.94 -2.74 7.53
N GLU A 199 10.58 -3.46 6.46
CA GLU A 199 11.10 -4.80 6.14
C GLU A 199 12.64 -4.79 6.02
N ARG A 200 13.20 -3.73 5.42
CA ARG A 200 14.66 -3.52 5.34
C ARG A 200 15.30 -2.96 6.60
N LYS A 201 14.57 -2.86 7.72
CA LYS A 201 15.02 -2.27 9.00
C LYS A 201 15.52 -0.83 8.88
N GLN A 202 15.14 -0.11 7.82
CA GLN A 202 15.48 1.29 7.59
C GLN A 202 14.48 2.20 8.32
N PHE A 203 14.43 2.10 9.65
CA PHE A 203 13.39 2.67 10.50
C PHE A 203 13.16 4.18 10.32
N LYS A 204 14.21 4.96 10.08
CA LYS A 204 14.09 6.41 9.85
C LYS A 204 13.27 6.73 8.59
N LYS A 205 13.53 6.01 7.50
CA LYS A 205 12.79 6.18 6.23
C LYS A 205 11.37 5.64 6.36
N ALA A 206 11.20 4.47 6.97
CA ALA A 206 9.89 3.90 7.28
C ALA A 206 9.02 4.91 8.05
N HIS A 207 9.55 5.46 9.15
CA HIS A 207 8.84 6.45 9.97
C HIS A 207 8.42 7.68 9.16
N ARG A 208 9.33 8.23 8.34
CA ARG A 208 9.06 9.38 7.48
C ARG A 208 7.87 9.11 6.55
N PHE A 209 7.91 7.99 5.82
CA PHE A 209 6.89 7.67 4.82
C PHE A 209 5.52 7.37 5.43
N ILE A 210 5.47 6.59 6.52
CA ILE A 210 4.19 6.34 7.22
C ILE A 210 3.64 7.62 7.86
N THR A 211 4.50 8.50 8.38
CA THR A 211 4.06 9.81 8.88
C THR A 211 3.45 10.66 7.77
N THR A 212 4.02 10.64 6.55
CA THR A 212 3.43 11.32 5.39
C THR A 212 2.05 10.75 5.05
N ALA A 213 1.86 9.43 5.08
CA ALA A 213 0.54 8.81 4.87
C ALA A 213 -0.50 9.26 5.92
N ILE A 214 -0.09 9.32 7.19
CA ILE A 214 -0.92 9.82 8.30
C ILE A 214 -1.27 11.30 8.11
N GLN A 215 -0.35 12.13 7.63
CA GLN A 215 -0.64 13.54 7.37
C GLN A 215 -1.70 13.72 6.28
N ILE A 216 -1.72 12.84 5.28
CA ILE A 216 -2.72 12.88 4.19
C ILE A 216 -4.07 12.35 4.69
N LYS A 217 -4.10 11.21 5.41
CA LYS A 217 -5.33 10.60 5.91
C LYS A 217 -5.19 10.21 7.40
N PRO A 218 -5.34 11.17 8.32
CA PRO A 218 -5.02 10.97 9.74
C PRO A 218 -5.99 10.05 10.50
N LYS A 219 -7.17 9.77 9.93
CA LYS A 219 -8.17 8.87 10.51
C LYS A 219 -7.99 7.42 10.07
N GLU A 220 -7.04 7.13 9.18
CA GLU A 220 -6.78 5.77 8.74
C GLU A 220 -6.00 5.00 9.81
N LEU A 221 -6.68 4.07 10.48
CA LEU A 221 -6.14 3.34 11.61
C LEU A 221 -4.94 2.47 11.21
N ARG A 222 -4.97 1.91 10.00
CA ARG A 222 -3.89 1.06 9.46
C ARG A 222 -2.52 1.75 9.55
N TYR A 223 -2.45 3.04 9.25
CA TYR A 223 -1.18 3.77 9.22
C TYR A 223 -0.60 3.96 10.61
N TRP A 224 -1.45 4.19 11.62
CA TRP A 224 -1.00 4.28 13.00
C TRP A 224 -0.52 2.93 13.54
N ASN A 225 -1.18 1.83 13.15
CA ASN A 225 -0.74 0.48 13.49
C ASN A 225 0.65 0.19 12.89
N ASN A 226 0.85 0.54 11.62
CA ASN A 226 2.15 0.34 10.97
C ASN A 226 3.23 1.23 11.60
N LEU A 227 2.91 2.47 11.97
CA LEU A 227 3.83 3.35 12.70
C LEU A 227 4.18 2.78 14.09
N SER A 228 3.20 2.22 14.81
CA SER A 228 3.44 1.53 16.09
C SER A 228 4.37 0.33 15.94
N SER A 229 4.24 -0.44 14.85
CA SER A 229 5.15 -1.54 14.53
C SER A 229 6.62 -1.07 14.39
N ILE A 230 6.87 0.11 13.84
CA ILE A 230 8.22 0.70 13.76
C ILE A 230 8.80 0.90 15.17
N TYR A 231 8.02 1.47 16.08
CA TYR A 231 8.46 1.71 17.46
C TYR A 231 8.72 0.42 18.24
N ARG A 232 7.92 -0.63 17.98
CA ARG A 232 8.11 -1.96 18.58
C ARG A 232 9.31 -2.71 18.01
N SER A 233 9.60 -2.54 16.71
CA SER A 233 10.66 -3.27 15.99
C SER A 233 12.06 -2.66 16.16
N ARG A 234 12.16 -1.45 16.74
CA ARG A 234 13.44 -0.78 16.97
C ARG A 234 14.13 -1.38 18.21
N GLY A 235 15.03 -2.33 17.99
CA GLY A 235 15.69 -3.13 19.02
C GLY A 235 16.60 -2.42 20.05
N PHE A 236 16.53 -1.10 20.27
CA PHE A 236 17.24 -0.43 21.36
C PHE A 236 16.47 0.80 21.85
N PHE A 237 15.95 0.73 23.08
CA PHE A 237 15.15 1.76 23.71
C PHE A 237 15.96 3.01 24.06
N SER A 238 15.69 4.14 23.41
CA SER A 238 15.73 5.41 24.13
C SER A 238 14.33 5.68 24.68
N GLU A 239 14.26 6.29 25.87
CA GLU A 239 13.01 6.63 26.56
C GLU A 239 12.02 7.40 25.67
N GLU A 240 12.55 8.24 24.79
CA GLU A 240 11.79 9.00 23.79
C GLU A 240 10.95 8.09 22.87
N PHE A 241 11.50 6.98 22.39
CA PHE A 241 10.77 6.06 21.48
C PHE A 241 9.73 5.21 22.21
N LYS A 242 9.94 4.88 23.51
CA LYS A 242 8.92 4.23 24.34
C LYS A 242 7.68 5.13 24.48
N LEU A 243 7.92 6.41 24.77
CA LEU A 243 6.86 7.42 24.87
C LEU A 243 6.11 7.61 23.55
N GLU A 244 6.82 7.61 22.43
CA GLU A 244 6.18 7.73 21.12
C GLU A 244 5.30 6.51 20.79
N GLY A 245 5.72 5.30 21.14
CA GLY A 245 4.89 4.09 21.05
C GLY A 245 3.58 4.20 21.83
N ILE A 246 3.66 4.63 23.10
CA ILE A 246 2.47 4.86 23.96
C ILE A 246 1.55 5.92 23.35
N VAL A 247 2.12 7.01 22.82
CA VAL A 247 1.35 8.05 22.12
C VAL A 247 0.62 7.49 20.89
N MET A 248 1.22 6.54 20.15
CA MET A 248 0.54 5.92 19.01
C MET A 248 -0.61 5.02 19.45
N GLU A 249 -0.46 4.24 20.51
CA GLU A 249 -1.53 3.40 21.06
C GLU A 249 -2.73 4.24 21.52
N ILE A 250 -2.46 5.37 22.19
CA ILE A 250 -3.48 6.36 22.56
C ILE A 250 -4.22 6.90 21.32
N LYS A 251 -3.50 7.21 20.24
CA LYS A 251 -4.11 7.72 19.00
C LYS A 251 -4.95 6.66 18.29
N ILE A 252 -4.46 5.41 18.24
CA ILE A 252 -5.18 4.25 17.72
C ILE A 252 -6.52 4.12 18.44
N LEU A 253 -6.49 4.07 19.78
CA LEU A 253 -7.71 3.96 20.59
C LEU A 253 -8.66 5.13 20.36
N LYS A 254 -8.15 6.37 20.30
CA LYS A 254 -8.98 7.54 20.01
C LYS A 254 -9.67 7.46 18.65
N ILE A 255 -9.01 6.88 17.65
CA ILE A 255 -9.58 6.67 16.31
C ILE A 255 -10.58 5.51 16.32
N SER A 256 -10.32 4.44 17.08
CA SER A 256 -11.13 3.22 17.08
C SER A 256 -12.34 3.25 18.00
N SER A 257 -12.24 3.84 19.20
CA SER A 257 -13.28 3.72 20.22
C SER A 257 -14.36 4.78 20.13
N ASN A 258 -14.11 5.96 19.52
CA ASN A 258 -14.94 7.18 19.65
C ASN A 258 -15.30 7.59 21.11
N GLU A 259 -14.98 6.77 22.11
CA GLU A 259 -15.41 6.85 23.49
C GLU A 259 -14.22 7.03 24.42
N TRP A 260 -14.36 8.02 25.30
CA TRP A 260 -13.35 8.50 26.24
C TRP A 260 -13.10 7.55 27.42
N SER A 261 -14.03 6.63 27.67
CA SER A 261 -13.99 5.62 28.74
C SER A 261 -12.82 4.65 28.59
N THR A 262 -12.52 4.23 27.35
CA THR A 262 -11.42 3.31 27.03
C THR A 262 -10.04 3.95 27.26
N LEU A 263 -9.92 5.26 27.06
CA LEU A 263 -8.69 6.03 27.28
C LEU A 263 -8.30 6.06 28.77
N ASN A 264 -9.30 6.21 29.64
CA ASN A 264 -9.10 6.25 31.09
C ASN A 264 -8.62 4.90 31.65
N HIS A 265 -9.07 3.78 31.07
CA HIS A 265 -8.61 2.45 31.48
C HIS A 265 -7.13 2.22 31.12
N LEU A 266 -6.69 2.68 29.94
CA LEU A 266 -5.29 2.53 29.51
C LEU A 266 -4.32 3.42 30.30
N VAL A 267 -4.72 4.66 30.63
CA VAL A 267 -3.92 5.52 31.52
C VAL A 267 -3.68 4.81 32.86
N LYS A 268 -4.70 4.12 33.37
CA LYS A 268 -4.64 3.30 34.59
C LYS A 268 -3.77 2.05 34.44
N GLU A 269 -3.78 1.43 33.27
CA GLU A 269 -2.92 0.28 32.97
C GLU A 269 -1.44 0.67 32.81
N LEU A 270 -1.17 1.88 32.29
CA LEU A 270 0.16 2.48 32.20
C LEU A 270 0.69 2.92 33.58
N GLU A 271 -0.18 3.29 34.52
CA GLU A 271 0.15 3.50 35.93
C GLU A 271 0.62 2.20 36.62
N ILE A 272 0.02 1.06 36.29
CA ILE A 272 0.33 -0.26 36.90
C ILE A 272 1.71 -0.78 36.48
N LYS A 273 2.20 -0.45 35.27
CA LYS A 273 3.46 -0.99 34.73
C LYS A 273 4.73 -0.24 35.14
N GLN A 274 4.68 0.69 36.11
CA GLN A 274 5.83 1.47 36.63
C GLN A 274 6.81 1.92 35.52
N ILE A 275 6.32 2.58 34.47
CA ILE A 275 7.21 3.15 33.47
C ILE A 275 7.69 4.52 33.98
N ASP A 276 8.99 4.64 34.28
CA ASP A 276 9.67 5.88 34.74
C ASP A 276 9.38 7.12 33.86
N ASN A 277 8.88 6.91 32.64
CA ASN A 277 8.47 7.93 31.68
C ASN A 277 7.14 8.65 31.99
N PHE A 278 6.44 8.29 33.06
CA PHE A 278 5.15 8.89 33.43
C PHE A 278 5.24 10.42 33.64
N ALA A 279 6.37 10.91 34.17
CA ALA A 279 6.62 12.34 34.34
C ALA A 279 6.73 13.10 33.00
N LEU A 280 7.42 12.53 32.01
CA LEU A 280 7.57 13.14 30.69
C LEU A 280 6.25 13.10 29.89
N LEU A 281 5.47 12.03 30.07
CA LEU A 281 4.11 11.91 29.52
C LEU A 281 3.17 12.98 30.09
N LYS A 282 3.22 13.26 31.41
CA LYS A 282 2.47 14.37 32.05
C LYS A 282 2.81 15.72 31.43
N VAL A 283 4.10 16.00 31.18
CA VAL A 283 4.54 17.27 30.57
C VAL A 283 4.04 17.39 29.12
N LYS A 284 4.14 16.33 28.32
CA LYS A 284 3.72 16.33 26.91
C LYS A 284 2.20 16.43 26.78
N LEU A 285 1.44 15.77 27.66
CA LEU A 285 -0.02 15.89 27.75
C LEU A 285 -0.46 17.31 28.15
N LYS A 286 0.24 17.95 29.10
CA LYS A 286 0.00 19.35 29.51
C LYS A 286 0.28 20.35 28.38
N GLN A 287 1.32 20.13 27.57
CA GLN A 287 1.60 20.95 26.39
C GLN A 287 0.54 20.77 25.28
N LEU A 288 0.05 19.55 25.08
CA LEU A 288 -1.02 19.25 24.12
C LEU A 288 -2.37 19.82 24.55
N SER A 289 -2.67 19.81 25.86
CA SER A 289 -3.88 20.46 26.40
C SER A 289 -3.82 21.97 26.21
N GLN A 290 -2.68 22.61 26.51
CA GLN A 290 -2.45 24.04 26.29
C GLN A 290 -2.55 24.46 24.82
N LYS A 291 -2.00 23.67 23.89
CA LYS A 291 -2.17 23.90 22.44
C LYS A 291 -3.63 23.77 22.00
N SER A 292 -4.37 22.80 22.56
CA SER A 292 -5.81 22.65 22.28
C SER A 292 -6.60 23.87 22.76
N LEU A 293 -6.26 24.41 23.94
CA LEU A 293 -6.84 25.63 24.53
C LEU A 293 -6.59 26.87 23.65
N LEU A 294 -5.38 27.02 23.10
CA LEU A 294 -5.01 28.10 22.18
C LEU A 294 -5.77 28.02 20.84
N VAL A 295 -5.96 26.82 20.29
CA VAL A 295 -6.74 26.60 19.05
C VAL A 295 -8.23 26.87 19.28
N THR A 296 -8.76 26.55 20.46
CA THR A 296 -10.16 26.82 20.81
C THR A 296 -10.49 28.28 21.08
N ARG A 297 -9.51 29.13 21.42
CA ARG A 297 -9.70 30.59 21.54
C ARG A 297 -10.04 31.26 20.20
N LYS A 298 -9.64 30.67 19.06
CA LYS A 298 -9.88 31.23 17.71
C LYS A 298 -11.25 30.91 17.10
N LYS A 299 -12.00 29.93 17.64
CA LYS A 299 -13.33 29.56 17.12
C LYS A 299 -14.38 29.75 18.21
N GLY A 300 -14.84 31.00 18.33
CA GLY A 300 -15.87 31.41 19.28
C GLY A 300 -17.18 30.64 19.13
N LYS A 301 -17.86 30.49 20.27
CA LYS A 301 -19.20 29.91 20.49
C LYS A 301 -19.29 28.38 20.63
N ASN A 302 -18.49 27.83 21.54
CA ASN A 302 -18.98 26.83 22.52
C ASN A 302 -18.08 26.78 23.77
N LEU A 303 -17.74 27.97 24.25
CA LEU A 303 -16.56 28.21 25.09
C LEU A 303 -16.78 27.74 26.54
N ALA A 304 -17.97 27.95 27.12
CA ALA A 304 -18.22 27.70 28.54
C ALA A 304 -18.39 26.21 28.91
N TRP A 305 -18.82 25.35 27.98
CA TRP A 305 -18.95 23.91 28.23
C TRP A 305 -17.63 23.17 28.01
N LYS A 306 -16.87 23.55 26.95
CA LYS A 306 -15.53 23.01 26.67
C LYS A 306 -14.45 23.49 27.65
N LEU A 307 -14.53 24.73 28.16
CA LEU A 307 -13.66 25.15 29.26
C LEU A 307 -14.05 24.48 30.57
N ARG A 308 -15.34 24.31 30.89
CA ARG A 308 -15.73 23.59 32.10
C ARG A 308 -15.29 22.12 32.10
N SER A 309 -15.27 21.45 30.95
CA SER A 309 -14.73 20.09 30.84
C SER A 309 -13.20 20.06 30.84
N ALA A 310 -12.52 21.02 30.21
CA ALA A 310 -11.06 21.12 30.23
C ALA A 310 -10.50 21.54 31.60
N THR A 311 -11.15 22.47 32.31
CA THR A 311 -10.79 22.90 33.67
C THR A 311 -11.18 21.83 34.69
N ARG A 312 -12.28 21.11 34.51
CA ARG A 312 -12.53 19.88 35.29
C ARG A 312 -11.51 18.81 35.00
N PHE A 313 -11.04 18.68 33.76
CA PHE A 313 -10.02 17.70 33.39
C PHE A 313 -8.63 18.07 33.94
N GLU A 314 -8.25 19.35 33.92
CA GLU A 314 -7.04 19.85 34.58
C GLU A 314 -7.12 19.72 36.09
N MET A 315 -8.27 20.04 36.71
CA MET A 315 -8.48 19.93 38.15
C MET A 315 -8.60 18.46 38.59
N TYR A 316 -9.16 17.59 37.74
CA TYR A 316 -9.21 16.13 37.96
C TYR A 316 -7.85 15.49 37.78
N LEU A 317 -7.08 15.84 36.73
CA LEU A 317 -5.69 15.42 36.60
C LEU A 317 -4.86 15.96 37.77
N THR A 318 -5.00 17.21 38.16
CA THR A 318 -4.23 17.79 39.27
C THR A 318 -4.60 17.15 40.61
N ASN A 319 -5.88 16.85 40.86
CA ASN A 319 -6.31 16.16 42.09
C ASN A 319 -5.91 14.69 42.09
N VAL A 320 -6.08 13.96 40.98
CA VAL A 320 -5.60 12.57 40.84
C VAL A 320 -4.07 12.52 40.98
N LEU A 321 -3.34 13.50 40.44
CA LEU A 321 -1.89 13.63 40.59
C LEU A 321 -1.45 13.99 42.01
N LYS A 322 -2.28 14.70 42.78
CA LYS A 322 -2.01 15.14 44.16
C LYS A 322 -2.32 14.02 45.15
N ASP A 323 -3.43 13.31 44.97
CA ASP A 323 -3.78 12.11 45.74
C ASP A 323 -2.73 11.00 45.56
N LEU A 324 -2.20 10.84 44.34
CA LEU A 324 -1.11 9.90 44.04
C LEU A 324 0.27 10.33 44.58
N GLN A 325 0.47 11.62 44.86
CA GLN A 325 1.70 12.14 45.47
C GLN A 325 1.66 11.99 47.00
N ASP A 326 0.48 12.16 47.60
CA ASP A 326 0.26 12.01 49.03
C ASP A 326 0.28 10.54 49.49
N ASP A 327 -0.14 9.58 48.65
CA ASP A 327 -0.02 8.13 48.92
C ASP A 327 1.41 7.59 48.71
N TYR A 328 2.22 8.23 47.86
CA TYR A 328 3.63 7.88 47.66
C TYR A 328 4.52 8.42 48.80
N ILE A 329 4.22 9.61 49.33
CA ILE A 329 4.96 10.21 50.46
C ILE A 329 4.64 9.50 51.79
N LYS A 330 3.42 8.97 51.97
CA LYS A 330 3.05 8.18 53.17
C LYS A 330 3.71 6.80 53.26
N ASN A 331 4.30 6.30 52.18
CA ASN A 331 4.88 4.95 52.11
C ASN A 331 6.42 4.91 51.94
N ILE A 332 7.12 6.06 51.95
CA ILE A 332 8.59 6.14 51.78
C ILE A 332 9.25 7.21 52.67
N VAL A 333 8.87 7.29 53.94
CA VAL A 333 9.79 7.69 55.04
C VAL A 333 9.41 6.78 56.21
N PRO A 334 10.35 6.04 56.83
CA PRO A 334 10.05 4.93 57.73
C PRO A 334 9.19 5.30 58.94
#